data_AF-A0A7U6QXQ5-F1
#
_entry.id   AF-A0A7U6QXQ5-F1
#
_cell.length_a   1.000
_cell.length_b   1.000
_cell.length_c   1.000
_cell.angle_alpha   90.00
_cell.angle_beta   90.00
_cell.angle_gamma   90.00
#
_symmetry.space_group_name_H-M   'P 1'
#
loop_
_entity.id
_entity.type
_entity.pdbx_description
1 polymer ?
#
loop_
_entity_poly.entity_id
_entity_poly.type
_entity_poly.pdbx_seq_one_letter_code
_entity_poly.pdbx_strand_id
1 'polypeptide(L)'
;MYEELKDKFYNKKIESQHLLLPLKMEVTQIEKNIIFENINIFNDFGFDIDEFSENEIVIRAVPAFDFRDSIENVFLQLLLDLKNEVEIKDLRENIIISMSCKGAVKAGQKLDMFEMQNMVRRIHEVGKYTCPHGRPIIVKLSKNDLDKMFGRKK
;
A
#
# COMPACT_ATOMS: atom_id res chain seq x y z
N MET A 1 -4.48 -6.58 3.07
CA MET A 1 -4.20 -5.21 2.62
C MET A 1 -4.25 -5.09 1.11
N TYR A 2 -3.32 -5.69 0.35
CA TYR A 2 -3.38 -5.67 -1.13
C TYR A 2 -4.77 -6.04 -1.69
N GLU A 3 -5.33 -7.20 -1.29
CA GLU A 3 -6.64 -7.63 -1.79
C GLU A 3 -7.78 -6.68 -1.39
N GLU A 4 -7.69 -6.07 -0.21
CA GLU A 4 -8.68 -5.11 0.27
C GLU A 4 -8.58 -3.79 -0.51
N LEU A 5 -7.37 -3.30 -0.74
CA LEU A 5 -7.12 -2.10 -1.54
C LEU A 5 -7.52 -2.33 -3.01
N LYS A 6 -7.24 -3.51 -3.54
CA LYS A 6 -7.66 -3.93 -4.88
C LYS A 6 -9.18 -3.98 -5.02
N ASP A 7 -9.88 -4.61 -4.08
CA ASP A 7 -11.35 -4.63 -4.05
C ASP A 7 -11.91 -3.20 -3.97
N LYS A 8 -11.35 -2.39 -3.05
CA LYS A 8 -11.78 -0.99 -2.88
C LYS A 8 -11.49 -0.10 -4.07
N PHE A 9 -10.52 -0.43 -4.92
CA PHE A 9 -10.18 0.34 -6.10
C PHE A 9 -11.02 -0.07 -7.33
N TYR A 10 -11.20 -1.37 -7.55
CA TYR A 10 -11.89 -1.87 -8.76
C TYR A 10 -13.41 -2.00 -8.59
N ASN A 11 -13.89 -2.34 -7.39
CA ASN A 11 -15.30 -2.66 -7.16
C ASN A 11 -16.01 -1.63 -6.28
N LYS A 12 -15.25 -0.76 -5.62
CA LYS A 12 -15.74 0.34 -4.79
C LYS A 12 -14.95 1.60 -5.15
N LYS A 13 -15.33 2.75 -4.61
CA LYS A 13 -14.51 3.95 -4.65
C LYS A 13 -13.68 3.97 -3.36
N ILE A 14 -12.38 4.26 -3.44
CA ILE A 14 -11.60 4.53 -2.23
C ILE A 14 -12.13 5.84 -1.64
N GLU A 15 -12.64 5.77 -0.42
CA GLU A 15 -13.17 6.95 0.27
C GLU A 15 -12.02 7.92 0.61
N SER A 16 -12.33 9.20 0.59
CA SER A 16 -11.41 10.27 0.97
C SER A 16 -11.73 10.79 2.37
N GLN A 17 -10.69 11.04 3.16
CA GLN A 17 -10.76 11.73 4.44
C GLN A 17 -10.13 13.12 4.26
N HIS A 18 -10.92 14.17 4.50
CA HIS A 18 -10.39 15.53 4.55
C HIS A 18 -9.45 15.71 5.74
N LEU A 19 -8.32 16.36 5.50
CA LEU A 19 -7.37 16.72 6.52
C LEU A 19 -7.88 17.95 7.29
N LEU A 20 -7.72 17.94 8.61
CA LEU A 20 -7.99 19.11 9.45
C LEU A 20 -7.08 20.29 9.06
N LEU A 21 -5.84 19.98 8.70
CA LEU A 21 -4.86 20.91 8.19
C LEU A 21 -4.36 20.38 6.84
N PRO A 22 -4.55 21.13 5.74
CA PRO A 22 -4.03 20.73 4.45
C PRO A 22 -2.51 20.54 4.51
N LEU A 23 -2.02 19.47 3.91
CA LEU A 23 -0.61 19.15 3.84
C LEU A 23 0.00 19.85 2.62
N LYS A 24 1.01 20.71 2.85
CA LYS A 24 1.80 21.30 1.77
C LYS A 24 3.02 20.45 1.49
N MET A 25 3.35 20.30 0.22
CA MET A 25 4.50 19.52 -0.22
C MET A 25 5.24 20.25 -1.33
N GLU A 26 6.55 20.42 -1.16
CA GLU A 26 7.43 20.89 -2.22
C GLU A 26 7.58 19.81 -3.29
N VAL A 27 7.46 20.22 -4.55
CA VAL A 27 7.60 19.34 -5.71
C VAL A 27 8.39 20.07 -6.79
N THR A 28 9.17 19.32 -7.56
CA THR A 28 9.79 19.83 -8.79
C THR A 28 8.73 20.11 -9.85
N GLN A 29 9.03 20.98 -10.81
CA GLN A 29 8.11 21.25 -11.93
C GLN A 29 7.73 19.98 -12.71
N ILE A 30 8.66 19.04 -12.84
CA ILE A 30 8.43 17.74 -13.50
C ILE A 30 7.41 16.91 -12.71
N GLU A 31 7.60 16.80 -11.39
CA GLU A 31 6.67 16.08 -10.51
C GLU A 31 5.28 16.68 -10.55
N LYS A 32 5.20 18.02 -10.48
CA LYS A 32 3.95 18.75 -10.54
C LYS A 32 3.19 18.47 -11.84
N ASN A 33 3.88 18.49 -12.97
CA ASN A 33 3.27 18.14 -14.26
C ASN A 33 2.73 16.70 -14.25
N ILE A 34 3.52 15.73 -13.78
CA ILE A 34 3.09 14.33 -13.68
C ILE A 34 1.85 14.20 -12.78
N ILE A 35 1.82 14.91 -11.65
CA ILE A 35 0.68 14.89 -10.71
C ILE A 35 -0.59 15.38 -11.41
N PHE A 36 -0.54 16.54 -12.07
CA PHE A 36 -1.73 17.14 -12.68
C PHE A 36 -2.16 16.45 -13.98
N GLU A 37 -1.24 15.89 -14.76
CA GLU A 37 -1.57 15.03 -15.91
C GLU A 37 -2.27 13.73 -15.47
N ASN A 38 -1.94 13.24 -14.27
CA ASN A 38 -2.49 12.02 -13.69
C ASN A 38 -3.44 12.27 -12.51
N ILE A 39 -4.02 13.47 -12.40
CA ILE A 39 -4.80 13.88 -11.21
C ILE A 39 -5.97 12.93 -10.93
N ASN A 40 -6.57 12.36 -11.98
CA ASN A 40 -7.64 11.38 -11.85
C ASN A 40 -7.20 10.10 -11.14
N ILE A 41 -5.95 9.65 -11.34
CA ILE A 41 -5.41 8.49 -10.63
C ILE A 41 -5.28 8.81 -9.13
N PHE A 42 -4.76 9.98 -8.78
CA PHE A 42 -4.69 10.42 -7.38
C PHE A 42 -6.09 10.51 -6.75
N ASN A 43 -7.07 11.07 -7.47
CA ASN A 43 -8.47 11.14 -7.04
C ASN A 43 -9.11 9.76 -6.85
N ASP A 44 -8.83 8.81 -7.76
CA ASP A 44 -9.31 7.41 -7.65
C ASP A 44 -8.71 6.71 -6.43
N PHE A 45 -7.49 7.07 -6.03
CA PHE A 45 -6.87 6.62 -4.80
C PHE A 45 -7.36 7.37 -3.55
N GLY A 46 -8.18 8.42 -3.70
CA GLY A 46 -8.77 9.15 -2.57
C GLY A 46 -7.97 10.38 -2.13
N PHE A 47 -6.96 10.81 -2.89
CA PHE A 47 -6.30 12.09 -2.67
C PHE A 47 -7.10 13.24 -3.29
N ASP A 48 -7.06 14.41 -2.66
CA ASP A 48 -7.57 15.68 -3.20
C ASP A 48 -6.42 16.69 -3.18
N ILE A 49 -5.98 17.11 -4.37
CA ILE A 49 -4.72 17.83 -4.58
C ILE A 49 -4.98 19.07 -5.43
N ASP A 50 -4.53 20.22 -4.93
CA ASP A 50 -4.54 21.48 -5.66
C ASP A 50 -3.12 22.02 -5.86
N GLU A 51 -2.99 22.87 -6.87
CA GLU A 51 -1.82 23.70 -7.05
C GLU A 51 -1.79 24.79 -5.97
N PHE A 52 -0.63 24.97 -5.32
CA PHE A 52 -0.48 26.00 -4.29
C PHE A 52 0.45 27.14 -4.74
N SER A 53 1.65 26.79 -5.25
CA SER A 53 2.62 27.74 -5.79
C SER A 53 3.43 27.06 -6.90
N GLU A 54 4.38 27.76 -7.53
CA GLU A 54 5.19 27.23 -8.64
C GLU A 54 5.80 25.85 -8.32
N ASN A 55 6.38 25.70 -7.12
CA ASN A 55 7.07 24.47 -6.68
C ASN A 55 6.37 23.79 -5.49
N GLU A 56 5.09 24.06 -5.27
CA GLU A 56 4.33 23.45 -4.17
C GLU A 56 2.94 23.00 -4.61
N ILE A 57 2.52 21.86 -4.05
CA ILE A 57 1.13 21.39 -4.07
C ILE A 57 0.55 21.43 -2.66
N VAL A 58 -0.77 21.39 -2.58
CA VAL A 58 -1.50 21.21 -1.33
C VAL A 58 -2.43 20.00 -1.44
N ILE A 59 -2.35 19.12 -0.45
CA ILE A 59 -3.20 17.95 -0.30
C ILE A 59 -4.26 18.27 0.75
N ARG A 60 -5.54 18.25 0.36
CA ARG A 60 -6.69 18.56 1.23
C ARG A 60 -7.39 17.32 1.76
N ALA A 61 -7.33 16.23 1.01
CA ALA A 61 -7.88 14.95 1.42
C ALA A 61 -6.92 13.83 1.05
N VAL A 62 -7.01 12.76 1.82
CA VAL A 62 -6.18 11.56 1.68
C VAL A 62 -7.07 10.32 1.69
N PRO A 63 -6.60 9.16 1.20
CA PRO A 63 -7.37 7.93 1.25
C PRO A 63 -7.77 7.60 2.70
N ALA A 64 -9.05 7.34 2.95
CA ALA A 64 -9.59 6.83 4.21
C ALA A 64 -9.27 5.34 4.36
N PHE A 65 -7.98 5.02 4.41
CA PHE A 65 -7.46 3.67 4.50
C PHE A 65 -6.40 3.60 5.60
N ASP A 66 -6.44 2.54 6.38
CA ASP A 66 -5.54 2.34 7.53
C ASP A 66 -4.14 1.90 7.04
N PHE A 67 -3.36 2.88 6.61
CA PHE A 67 -1.94 2.71 6.29
C PHE A 67 -1.10 2.81 7.57
N ARG A 68 -0.18 1.86 7.78
CA ARG A 68 0.76 1.90 8.91
C ARG A 68 1.97 2.82 8.67
N ASP A 69 2.18 3.26 7.42
CA ASP A 69 3.19 4.24 7.04
C ASP A 69 2.56 5.63 6.95
N SER A 70 3.39 6.68 6.89
CA SER A 70 2.89 8.04 6.74
C SER A 70 2.21 8.21 5.38
N ILE A 71 1.21 9.08 5.32
CA ILE A 71 0.46 9.27 4.09
C ILE A 71 1.31 9.97 3.00
N GLU A 72 2.25 10.81 3.41
CA GLU A 72 3.27 11.42 2.56
C GLU A 72 4.11 10.36 1.86
N ASN A 73 4.54 9.34 2.62
CA ASN A 73 5.32 8.23 2.07
C ASN A 73 4.52 7.39 1.06
N VAL A 74 3.22 7.23 1.29
CA VAL A 74 2.31 6.54 0.36
C VAL A 74 2.12 7.38 -0.92
N PHE A 75 1.91 8.69 -0.76
CA PHE A 75 1.80 9.64 -1.87
C PHE A 75 3.06 9.68 -2.74
N LEU A 76 4.23 9.81 -2.12
CA LEU A 76 5.51 9.83 -2.83
C LEU A 76 5.77 8.51 -3.56
N GLN A 77 5.34 7.38 -3.01
CA GLN A 77 5.45 6.09 -3.72
C GLN A 77 4.57 6.07 -4.97
N LEU A 78 3.32 6.53 -4.89
CA LEU A 78 2.44 6.66 -6.05
C LEU A 78 3.07 7.56 -7.13
N LEU A 79 3.61 8.71 -6.74
CA LEU A 79 4.32 9.61 -7.66
C LEU A 79 5.54 8.94 -8.31
N LEU A 80 6.30 8.14 -7.55
CA LEU A 80 7.43 7.38 -8.08
C LEU A 80 6.99 6.30 -9.08
N ASP A 81 5.88 5.62 -8.82
CA ASP A 81 5.35 4.60 -9.72
C ASP A 81 4.90 5.23 -11.05
N LEU A 82 4.24 6.39 -11.00
CA LEU A 82 3.85 7.17 -12.18
C LEU A 82 5.06 7.70 -12.98
N LYS A 83 6.18 8.01 -12.33
CA LYS A 83 7.41 8.42 -13.02
C LYS A 83 8.06 7.29 -13.83
N ASN A 84 7.86 6.04 -13.44
CA ASN A 84 8.60 4.89 -13.97
C ASN A 84 7.84 4.15 -15.09
N GLU A 85 6.88 4.79 -15.77
CA GLU A 85 5.85 4.16 -16.61
C GLU A 85 6.29 2.94 -17.47
N VAL A 86 5.50 1.87 -17.38
CA VAL A 86 5.27 0.87 -18.42
C VAL A 86 3.77 0.51 -18.36
N GLU A 87 2.96 1.03 -19.31
CA GLU A 87 1.52 0.76 -19.54
C GLU A 87 0.50 0.97 -18.38
N ILE A 88 -0.62 1.64 -18.67
CA ILE A 88 -1.65 2.08 -17.69
C ILE A 88 -2.29 0.95 -16.88
N LYS A 89 -2.53 -0.23 -17.49
CA LYS A 89 -3.20 -1.34 -16.79
C LYS A 89 -2.27 -2.00 -15.77
N ASP A 90 -0.99 -2.15 -16.13
CA ASP A 90 0.04 -2.65 -15.24
C ASP A 90 0.38 -1.60 -14.16
N LEU A 91 0.31 -0.31 -14.50
CA LEU A 91 0.53 0.79 -13.58
C LEU A 91 -0.43 0.77 -12.37
N ARG A 92 -1.75 0.62 -12.59
CA ARG A 92 -2.74 0.56 -11.49
C ARG A 92 -2.48 -0.60 -10.54
N GLU A 93 -2.20 -1.77 -11.11
CA GLU A 93 -1.87 -2.96 -10.34
C GLU A 93 -0.57 -2.76 -9.53
N ASN A 94 0.47 -2.22 -10.17
CA ASN A 94 1.74 -1.91 -9.53
C ASN A 94 1.60 -0.90 -8.39
N ILE A 95 0.77 0.13 -8.57
CA ILE A 95 0.45 1.11 -7.52
C ILE A 95 -0.24 0.44 -6.33
N ILE A 96 -1.25 -0.41 -6.58
CA ILE A 96 -1.95 -1.11 -5.48
C ILE A 96 -0.96 -2.00 -4.72
N ILE A 97 -0.07 -2.69 -5.45
CA ILE A 97 1.00 -3.50 -4.86
C ILE A 97 1.93 -2.62 -4.02
N SER A 98 2.46 -1.53 -4.56
CA SER A 98 3.44 -0.66 -3.90
C SER A 98 2.86 0.00 -2.65
N MET A 99 1.66 0.60 -2.74
CA MET A 99 0.95 1.23 -1.62
C MET A 99 0.63 0.20 -0.55
N SER A 100 0.19 -1.00 -0.95
CA SER A 100 -0.08 -2.08 0.00
C SER A 100 1.18 -2.55 0.72
N CYS A 101 2.33 -2.61 0.06
CA CYS A 101 3.59 -2.96 0.69
C CYS A 101 4.14 -1.84 1.57
N LYS A 102 3.92 -0.58 1.18
CA LYS A 102 4.38 0.58 1.94
C LYS A 102 3.61 0.71 3.24
N GLY A 103 2.29 0.59 3.21
CA GLY A 103 1.44 0.72 4.41
C GLY A 103 1.22 -0.58 5.21
N ALA A 104 1.77 -1.72 4.78
CA ALA A 104 1.68 -2.97 5.54
C ALA A 104 2.61 -2.99 6.75
N VAL A 105 2.37 -3.98 7.63
CA VAL A 105 3.29 -4.32 8.71
C VAL A 105 4.65 -4.74 8.13
N LYS A 106 5.73 -4.16 8.65
CA LYS A 106 7.11 -4.38 8.17
C LYS A 106 7.95 -5.15 9.19
N ALA A 107 9.02 -5.75 8.71
CA ALA A 107 10.02 -6.39 9.56
C ALA A 107 10.54 -5.42 10.63
N GLY A 108 10.68 -5.90 11.86
CA GLY A 108 11.15 -5.11 13.00
C GLY A 108 10.06 -4.28 13.72
N GLN A 109 8.85 -4.18 13.17
CA GLN A 109 7.73 -3.59 13.89
C GLN A 109 7.24 -4.55 14.98
N LYS A 110 7.12 -4.05 16.20
CA LYS A 110 6.52 -4.80 17.30
C LYS A 110 5.02 -4.93 17.07
N LEU A 111 4.51 -6.12 17.34
CA LEU A 111 3.09 -6.43 17.30
C LEU A 111 2.67 -6.97 18.65
N ASP A 112 1.49 -6.58 19.09
CA ASP A 112 0.84 -7.25 20.21
C ASP A 112 0.16 -8.57 19.77
N MET A 113 -0.29 -9.35 20.74
CA MET A 113 -0.90 -10.65 20.48
C MET A 113 -2.19 -10.55 19.66
N PHE A 114 -2.96 -9.48 19.85
CA PHE A 114 -4.21 -9.25 19.15
C PHE A 114 -3.98 -8.88 17.68
N GLU A 115 -3.00 -8.01 17.39
CA GLU A 115 -2.54 -7.70 16.04
C GLU A 115 -2.06 -8.96 15.31
N MET A 116 -1.26 -9.79 15.98
CA MET A 116 -0.77 -11.06 15.41
C MET A 116 -1.92 -12.01 15.06
N GLN A 117 -2.86 -12.23 16.00
CA GLN A 117 -4.01 -13.11 15.77
C GLN A 117 -4.91 -12.60 14.65
N ASN A 118 -5.18 -11.29 14.62
CA ASN A 118 -5.98 -10.68 13.56
C ASN A 118 -5.31 -10.80 12.19
N MET A 119 -3.99 -10.65 12.11
CA MET A 119 -3.26 -10.81 10.86
C MET A 119 -3.41 -12.22 10.30
N VAL A 120 -3.23 -13.25 11.15
CA VAL A 120 -3.40 -14.65 10.76
C VAL A 120 -4.84 -14.92 10.31
N ARG A 121 -5.84 -14.44 11.06
CA ARG A 121 -7.26 -14.56 10.69
C ARG A 121 -7.53 -13.93 9.31
N ARG A 122 -7.07 -12.70 9.09
CA ARG A 122 -7.27 -11.98 7.82
C ARG A 122 -6.60 -12.68 6.64
N ILE A 123 -5.42 -13.27 6.83
CA ILE A 123 -4.76 -14.06 5.77
C ILE A 123 -5.63 -15.27 5.37
N HIS A 124 -6.22 -15.97 6.35
CA HIS A 124 -7.11 -17.10 6.07
C HIS A 124 -8.44 -16.68 5.43
N GLU A 125 -9.01 -15.55 5.82
CA GLU A 125 -10.22 -14.99 5.18
C GLU A 125 -9.99 -14.63 3.71
N VAL A 126 -8.81 -14.09 3.39
CA VAL A 126 -8.40 -13.81 2.01
C VAL A 126 -8.14 -15.11 1.22
N GLY A 127 -7.61 -16.15 1.86
CA GLY A 127 -7.36 -17.44 1.23
C GLY A 127 -6.19 -17.49 0.24
N LYS A 128 -5.35 -16.45 0.19
CA LYS A 128 -4.14 -16.38 -0.64
C LYS A 128 -2.89 -16.36 0.24
N TYR A 129 -1.98 -17.30 -0.01
CA TYR A 129 -0.78 -17.53 0.82
C TYR A 129 0.54 -17.13 0.14
N THR A 130 0.44 -16.40 -0.97
CA THR A 130 1.56 -15.82 -1.70
C THR A 130 1.34 -14.31 -1.75
N CYS A 131 2.38 -13.52 -1.44
CA CYS A 131 2.28 -12.07 -1.52
C CYS A 131 2.13 -11.62 -2.98
N PRO A 132 1.71 -10.37 -3.24
CA PRO A 132 1.52 -9.88 -4.61
C PRO A 132 2.79 -9.91 -5.47
N HIS A 133 3.97 -9.92 -4.83
CA HIS A 133 5.28 -10.06 -5.47
C HIS A 133 5.75 -11.52 -5.62
N GLY A 134 4.92 -12.52 -5.30
CA GLY A 134 5.24 -13.93 -5.49
C GLY A 134 5.93 -14.65 -4.32
N ARG A 135 6.21 -13.97 -3.19
CA ARG A 135 6.85 -14.60 -2.02
C ARG A 135 5.84 -15.40 -1.18
N PRO A 136 6.16 -16.60 -0.69
CA PRO A 136 5.29 -17.33 0.22
C PRO A 136 5.12 -16.57 1.54
N ILE A 137 3.88 -16.47 2.03
CA ILE A 137 3.52 -15.80 3.29
C ILE A 137 3.62 -16.77 4.47
N ILE A 138 3.26 -18.03 4.26
CA ILE A 138 3.23 -19.07 5.30
C ILE A 138 4.18 -20.21 4.92
N VAL A 139 4.98 -20.64 5.87
CA VAL A 139 5.75 -21.88 5.81
C VAL A 139 5.18 -22.86 6.85
N LYS A 140 4.91 -24.09 6.43
CA LYS A 140 4.41 -25.15 7.31
C LYS A 140 5.56 -26.09 7.68
N LEU A 141 5.81 -26.24 8.98
CA LEU A 141 6.69 -27.26 9.52
C LEU A 141 5.85 -28.28 10.27
N SER A 142 5.84 -29.53 9.81
CA SER A 142 5.22 -30.63 10.54
C SER A 142 6.09 -31.08 11.70
N LYS A 143 5.52 -31.86 12.63
CA LYS A 143 6.30 -32.50 13.70
C LYS A 143 7.45 -33.34 13.15
N ASN A 144 7.22 -34.06 12.04
CA ASN A 144 8.24 -34.87 11.40
C ASN A 144 9.37 -34.01 10.78
N ASP A 145 9.04 -32.82 10.24
CA ASP A 145 10.05 -31.88 9.72
C ASP A 145 10.93 -31.38 10.86
N LEU A 146 10.34 -31.00 11.98
CA LEU A 146 11.06 -30.63 13.19
C LEU A 146 11.94 -31.79 13.69
N ASP A 147 11.40 -33.00 13.81
CA ASP A 147 12.16 -34.17 14.27
C ASP A 147 13.39 -34.42 13.37
N LYS A 148 13.23 -34.37 12.04
CA LYS A 148 14.35 -34.46 11.08
C LYS A 148 15.38 -33.36 11.27
N MET A 149 14.97 -32.10 11.47
CA MET A 149 15.88 -30.97 11.68
C MET A 149 16.76 -31.13 12.93
N PHE A 150 16.26 -31.85 13.95
CA PHE A 150 17.00 -32.16 15.18
C PHE A 150 17.65 -33.56 15.16
N GLY A 151 17.71 -34.24 14.00
CA GLY A 151 18.30 -35.57 13.87
C GLY A 151 17.53 -36.68 14.61
N ARG A 152 16.31 -36.41 15.04
CA ARG A 152 15.43 -37.39 15.69
C ARG A 152 14.81 -38.24 14.60
N LYS A 153 15.24 -39.50 14.50
CA LYS A 153 14.56 -40.49 13.68
C LYS A 153 13.31 -40.97 14.43
N LYS A 154 12.17 -40.98 13.74
CA LYS A 154 11.17 -42.01 14.01
C LYS A 154 11.60 -43.28 13.32
#